data_AF-A0A2C9LXZ0-F1
#
_entry.id   AF-A0A2C9LXZ0-F1
#
_cell.length_a   1.000
_cell.length_b   1.000
_cell.length_c   1.000
_cell.angle_alpha   90.00
_cell.angle_beta   90.00
_cell.angle_gamma   90.00
#
_symmetry.space_group_name_H-M   'P 1'
#
loop_
_entity.id
_entity.type
_entity.pdbx_description
1 polymer ?
#
loop_
_entity_poly.entity_id
_entity_poly.type
_entity_poly.pdbx_seq_one_letter_code
_entity_poly.pdbx_strand_id
1 'polypeptide(L)'
;MFHFKIQTPQKPISDTAGKCFQMFLSFSEPPSAPQNPVIESQTATSVTLSWTHPADLGNRQDLNYRIVCQKCSGDVLFLPGWTGFNVTRVTLSRLEGGKTYEVIIYSENGVTSVSGTQAQSVSVNIVTQSLGKVMNVRKLSIGPKYLTIGWDIPSSMKSRVLQYQIRYYPRGDEASAIMKYSLTQNFTLTEFMLQTEYIFLVSLSIFWTHS
;
A
#
# COMPACT_ATOMS: atom_id res chain seq x y z
N MET A 1 2.29 14.20 31.77
CA MET A 1 3.47 14.22 32.69
C MET A 1 3.85 15.67 32.95
N PHE A 2 4.17 16.06 34.19
CA PHE A 2 4.52 17.45 34.52
C PHE A 2 5.99 17.73 34.19
N HIS A 3 6.26 18.81 33.46
CA HIS A 3 7.60 19.37 33.33
C HIS A 3 7.62 20.78 33.90
N PHE A 4 8.61 21.07 34.74
CA PHE A 4 8.82 22.39 35.33
C PHE A 4 9.82 23.16 34.46
N LYS A 5 9.43 24.34 33.98
CA LYS A 5 10.39 25.32 33.44
C LYS A 5 10.41 26.53 34.35
N ILE A 6 11.56 26.78 34.98
CA ILE A 6 11.83 27.99 35.74
C ILE A 6 12.43 28.99 34.77
N GLN A 7 11.73 30.10 34.49
CA GLN A 7 12.31 31.23 33.78
C GLN A 7 12.65 32.35 34.77
N THR A 8 13.86 32.88 34.64
CA THR A 8 14.26 34.10 35.35
C THR A 8 13.53 35.30 34.75
N PRO A 9 12.88 36.16 35.56
CA PRO A 9 12.15 37.32 35.04
C PRO A 9 13.08 38.26 34.27
N GLN A 10 12.64 38.73 33.09
CA GLN A 10 13.42 39.61 32.21
C GLN A 10 13.43 41.09 32.65
N LYS A 11 12.76 41.45 33.75
CA LYS A 11 12.82 42.82 34.30
C LYS A 11 12.58 42.81 35.81
N PRO A 12 13.40 43.50 36.63
CA PRO A 12 13.11 43.70 38.04
C PRO A 12 11.86 44.57 38.18
N ILE A 13 10.83 44.05 38.85
CA ILE A 13 9.68 44.84 39.32
C ILE A 13 10.04 45.33 40.72
N SER A 14 10.51 46.58 40.78
CA SER A 14 10.81 47.43 41.95
C SER A 14 11.65 46.86 43.10
N ASP A 15 12.64 47.66 43.50
CA ASP A 15 13.36 47.51 44.76
C ASP A 15 12.37 47.51 45.93
N THR A 16 12.53 46.59 46.89
CA THR A 16 11.69 46.41 48.10
C THR A 16 10.36 45.62 47.96
N ALA A 17 10.40 44.41 47.41
CA ALA A 17 9.55 43.27 47.83
C ALA A 17 10.07 42.00 47.11
N GLY A 18 9.92 40.81 47.71
CA GLY A 18 10.56 39.57 47.28
C GLY A 18 10.52 39.28 45.76
N LYS A 19 11.57 38.63 45.25
CA LYS A 19 11.64 38.16 43.85
C LYS A 19 10.44 37.26 43.56
N CYS A 20 9.42 37.78 42.88
CA CYS A 20 8.33 36.96 42.36
C CYS A 20 8.86 36.12 41.19
N PHE A 21 8.80 34.79 41.32
CA PHE A 21 9.04 33.87 40.20
C PHE A 21 7.69 33.45 39.64
N GLN A 22 7.52 33.59 38.32
CA GLN A 22 6.35 33.08 37.63
C GLN A 22 6.60 31.62 37.28
N MET A 23 5.91 30.71 37.96
CA MET A 23 5.95 29.28 37.67
C MET A 23 4.85 28.95 36.66
N PHE A 24 5.23 28.56 35.44
CA PHE A 24 4.29 27.99 34.49
C PHE A 24 4.24 26.47 34.68
N LEU A 25 3.06 25.96 35.03
CA LEU A 25 2.78 24.53 34.94
C LEU A 25 2.36 24.23 33.50
N SER A 26 3.24 23.55 32.74
CA SER A 26 2.90 23.05 31.40
C SER A 26 2.60 21.55 31.48
N PHE A 27 1.38 21.17 31.12
CA PHE A 27 1.01 19.78 30.93
C PHE A 27 1.41 19.32 29.53
N SER A 28 2.19 18.25 29.44
CA SER A 28 2.48 17.60 28.16
C SER A 28 1.64 16.34 28.01
N GLU A 29 1.04 16.22 26.83
CA GLU A 29 0.17 15.12 26.42
C GLU A 29 0.76 14.39 25.21
N PRO A 30 0.32 13.16 24.94
CA PRO A 30 0.53 12.54 23.63
C PRO A 30 -0.11 13.40 22.52
N PRO A 31 0.41 13.34 21.29
CA PRO A 31 -0.18 14.07 20.17
C PRO A 31 -1.54 13.46 19.77
N SER A 32 -2.37 14.25 19.09
CA SER A 32 -3.57 13.74 18.40
C SER A 32 -3.18 12.88 17.20
N ALA A 33 -4.14 12.18 16.58
CA ALA A 33 -3.86 11.38 15.37
C ALA A 33 -3.31 12.24 14.21
N PRO A 34 -2.48 11.67 13.31
CA PRO A 34 -2.15 12.30 12.04
C PRO A 34 -3.42 12.55 11.21
N GLN A 35 -3.37 13.54 10.32
CA GLN A 35 -4.54 13.98 9.55
C GLN A 35 -4.38 13.73 8.06
N ASN A 36 -5.50 13.61 7.35
CA ASN A 36 -5.56 13.58 5.88
C ASN A 36 -4.59 12.59 5.20
N PRO A 37 -4.59 11.30 5.57
CA PRO A 37 -3.73 10.35 4.89
C PRO A 37 -4.20 10.13 3.45
N VAL A 38 -3.26 10.19 2.50
CA VAL A 38 -3.52 10.04 1.06
C VAL A 38 -2.51 9.10 0.43
N ILE A 39 -2.94 8.42 -0.64
CA ILE A 39 -2.06 7.62 -1.50
C ILE A 39 -1.51 8.55 -2.57
N GLU A 40 -0.22 8.87 -2.51
CA GLU A 40 0.44 9.71 -3.51
C GLU A 40 0.77 8.95 -4.79
N SER A 41 1.26 7.72 -4.62
CA SER A 41 1.62 6.85 -5.74
C SER A 41 1.49 5.40 -5.35
N GLN A 42 1.18 4.56 -6.34
CA GLN A 42 0.97 3.14 -6.12
C GLN A 42 1.35 2.33 -7.35
N THR A 43 2.09 1.26 -7.11
CA THR A 43 2.42 0.23 -8.11
C THR A 43 1.86 -1.11 -7.68
N ALA A 44 2.27 -2.19 -8.33
CA ALA A 44 1.91 -3.54 -7.90
C ALA A 44 2.67 -3.98 -6.64
N THR A 45 3.85 -3.42 -6.35
CA THR A 45 4.72 -3.87 -5.26
C THR A 45 5.15 -2.75 -4.32
N SER A 46 4.65 -1.53 -4.54
CA SER A 46 4.93 -0.38 -3.69
C SER A 46 3.72 0.55 -3.55
N VAL A 47 3.67 1.24 -2.42
CA VAL A 47 2.77 2.38 -2.19
C VAL A 47 3.54 3.49 -1.51
N THR A 48 3.24 4.74 -1.87
CA THR A 48 3.70 5.91 -1.13
C THR A 48 2.49 6.61 -0.53
N LEU A 49 2.53 6.76 0.79
CA LEU A 49 1.52 7.47 1.57
C LEU A 49 2.10 8.79 2.04
N SER A 50 1.26 9.82 2.11
CA SER A 50 1.54 11.04 2.85
C SER A 50 0.35 11.46 3.69
N TRP A 51 0.62 12.29 4.69
CA TRP A 51 -0.36 12.81 5.63
C TRP A 51 0.04 14.21 6.09
N THR A 52 -0.80 14.85 6.91
CA THR A 52 -0.49 16.10 7.59
C THR A 52 -0.27 15.87 9.08
N HIS A 53 0.48 16.78 9.71
CA HIS A 53 0.75 16.72 11.14
C HIS A 53 -0.53 16.65 11.99
N PRO A 54 -0.47 16.06 13.19
CA PRO A 54 -1.53 16.17 14.19
C PRO A 54 -1.94 17.63 14.44
N ALA A 55 -3.22 17.85 14.71
CA ALA A 55 -3.71 19.17 15.12
C ALA A 55 -3.19 19.58 16.50
N ASP A 56 -2.98 18.62 17.39
CA ASP A 56 -2.39 18.83 18.72
C ASP A 56 -1.12 18.01 18.89
N LEU A 57 -0.04 18.66 19.33
CA LEU A 57 1.26 18.05 19.61
C LEU A 57 1.47 17.77 21.11
N GLY A 58 0.49 18.13 21.95
CA GLY A 58 0.55 17.93 23.40
C GLY A 58 1.63 18.78 24.06
N ASN A 59 1.78 20.04 23.63
CA ASN A 59 2.79 21.00 24.11
C ASN A 59 4.26 20.56 23.95
N ARG A 60 4.56 19.67 22.99
CA ARG A 60 5.93 19.23 22.71
C ARG A 60 6.26 19.29 21.22
N GLN A 61 7.56 19.21 20.92
CA GLN A 61 8.10 19.38 19.56
C GLN A 61 8.89 18.16 19.07
N ASP A 62 9.05 17.14 19.91
CA ASP A 62 9.71 15.86 19.62
C ASP A 62 8.73 14.85 19.02
N LEU A 63 7.89 15.29 18.08
CA LEU A 63 6.96 14.45 17.34
C LEU A 63 7.72 13.45 16.46
N ASN A 64 7.32 12.19 16.52
CA ASN A 64 7.73 11.17 15.57
C ASN A 64 6.51 10.31 15.15
N TYR A 65 6.72 9.49 14.14
CA TYR A 65 5.72 8.60 13.59
C TYR A 65 6.16 7.15 13.68
N ARG A 66 5.16 6.28 13.82
CA ARG A 66 5.32 4.82 13.78
C ARG A 66 4.27 4.21 12.87
N ILE A 67 4.70 3.30 12.01
CA ILE A 67 3.89 2.63 11.00
C ILE A 67 3.70 1.18 11.42
N VAL A 68 2.45 0.72 11.36
CA VAL A 68 2.10 -0.70 11.48
C VAL A 68 1.40 -1.10 10.20
N CYS A 69 1.91 -2.13 9.52
CA CYS A 69 1.23 -2.70 8.37
C CYS A 69 0.66 -4.06 8.73
N GLN A 70 -0.66 -4.22 8.57
CA GLN A 70 -1.31 -5.52 8.67
C GLN A 70 -1.23 -6.26 7.33
N LYS A 71 -1.05 -7.58 7.39
CA LYS A 71 -0.90 -8.50 6.24
C LYS A 71 0.36 -8.26 5.39
N CYS A 72 1.25 -7.37 5.81
CA CYS A 72 2.60 -7.29 5.23
C CYS A 72 3.41 -8.53 5.60
N SER A 73 4.26 -9.00 4.67
CA SER A 73 5.31 -9.97 4.99
C SER A 73 6.46 -9.29 5.73
N GLY A 74 7.35 -10.08 6.35
CA GLY A 74 8.55 -9.55 7.01
C GLY A 74 9.56 -8.88 6.06
N ASP A 75 9.42 -9.09 4.75
CA ASP A 75 10.32 -8.57 3.72
C ASP A 75 9.94 -7.16 3.23
N VAL A 76 8.81 -6.62 3.68
CA VAL A 76 8.34 -5.28 3.30
C VAL A 76 9.31 -4.24 3.82
N LEU A 77 9.80 -3.40 2.92
CA LEU A 77 10.74 -2.33 3.24
C LEU A 77 9.98 -1.01 3.38
N PHE A 78 10.25 -0.31 4.49
CA PHE A 78 9.70 1.00 4.82
C PHE A 78 10.79 2.07 4.66
N LEU A 79 10.49 3.12 3.90
CA LEU A 79 11.36 4.29 3.76
C LEU A 79 10.62 5.55 4.25
N PRO A 80 11.20 6.35 5.16
CA PRO A 80 12.58 6.24 5.70
C PRO A 80 12.75 5.11 6.74
N GLY A 81 11.67 4.59 7.29
CA GLY A 81 11.65 3.53 8.28
C GLY A 81 10.23 3.26 8.74
N TRP A 82 10.04 2.35 9.69
CA TRP A 82 8.73 2.03 10.26
C TRP A 82 8.49 2.69 11.63
N THR A 83 9.49 3.31 12.24
CA THR A 83 9.37 4.03 13.52
C THR A 83 10.45 5.11 13.65
N GLY A 84 10.21 6.12 14.50
CA GLY A 84 11.23 7.08 14.92
C GLY A 84 11.58 8.15 13.88
N PHE A 85 10.73 8.36 12.88
CA PHE A 85 10.93 9.40 11.86
C PHE A 85 9.91 10.53 12.02
N ASN A 86 10.24 11.74 11.55
CA ASN A 86 9.43 12.95 11.73
C ASN A 86 8.87 13.54 10.42
N VAL A 87 9.13 12.89 9.28
CA VAL A 87 8.56 13.26 7.98
C VAL A 87 7.14 12.71 7.84
N THR A 88 6.27 13.41 7.11
CA THR A 88 4.85 13.04 6.93
C THR A 88 4.61 12.19 5.68
N ARG A 89 5.57 11.32 5.37
CA ARG A 89 5.56 10.49 4.16
C ARG A 89 6.24 9.15 4.44
N VAL A 90 5.67 8.07 3.92
CA VAL A 90 6.29 6.74 3.96
C VAL A 90 6.07 6.01 2.64
N THR A 91 7.12 5.33 2.17
CA THR A 91 7.02 4.38 1.06
C THR A 91 7.15 2.96 1.60
N LEU A 92 6.14 2.13 1.34
CA LEU A 92 6.20 0.69 1.55
C LEU A 92 6.53 0.03 0.20
N SER A 93 7.52 -0.85 0.17
CA SER A 93 7.94 -1.56 -1.03
C SER A 93 8.11 -3.05 -0.75
N ARG A 94 8.22 -3.85 -1.82
CA ARG A 94 8.21 -5.34 -1.77
C ARG A 94 6.88 -5.91 -1.27
N LEU A 95 5.79 -5.19 -1.52
CA LEU A 95 4.44 -5.70 -1.35
C LEU A 95 4.13 -6.74 -2.43
N GLU A 96 3.25 -7.67 -2.13
CA GLU A 96 2.68 -8.56 -3.13
C GLU A 96 1.51 -7.87 -3.85
N GLY A 97 1.50 -7.96 -5.18
CA GLY A 97 0.50 -7.32 -6.03
C GLY A 97 -0.87 -8.00 -6.00
N GLY A 98 -1.92 -7.19 -6.17
CA GLY A 98 -3.31 -7.64 -6.13
C GLY A 98 -3.81 -7.99 -4.72
N LYS A 99 -3.09 -7.55 -3.68
CA LYS A 99 -3.48 -7.75 -2.26
C LYS A 99 -3.90 -6.45 -1.59
N THR A 100 -4.77 -6.58 -0.60
CA THR A 100 -5.21 -5.52 0.29
C THR A 100 -4.41 -5.53 1.59
N TYR A 101 -3.88 -4.38 1.97
CA TYR A 101 -3.18 -4.15 3.24
C TYR A 101 -3.86 -3.02 4.01
N GLU A 102 -3.69 -3.03 5.33
CA GLU A 102 -4.06 -1.91 6.20
C GLU A 102 -2.79 -1.31 6.78
N VAL A 103 -2.58 -0.01 6.54
CA VAL A 103 -1.45 0.74 7.08
C VAL A 103 -1.97 1.68 8.15
N ILE A 104 -1.46 1.54 9.36
CA ILE A 104 -1.81 2.34 10.53
C ILE A 104 -0.63 3.27 10.84
N ILE A 105 -0.91 4.56 10.91
CA ILE A 105 0.07 5.62 11.14
C ILE A 105 -0.20 6.19 12.52
N TYR A 106 0.73 5.95 13.46
CA TYR A 106 0.71 6.51 14.80
C TYR A 106 1.51 7.80 14.84
N SER A 107 1.00 8.77 15.59
CA SER A 107 1.76 9.94 16.06
C SER A 107 2.20 9.69 17.50
N GLU A 108 3.48 9.89 17.77
CA GLU A 108 4.03 9.68 19.11
C GLU A 108 4.97 10.82 19.47
N ASN A 109 5.15 11.02 20.76
CA ASN A 109 6.17 11.88 21.32
C ASN A 109 6.76 11.14 22.54
N GLY A 110 7.93 11.52 23.03
CA GLY A 110 8.47 11.07 24.31
C GLY A 110 7.59 11.10 25.59
N VAL A 111 6.32 11.54 25.60
CA VAL A 111 5.38 11.23 26.72
C VAL A 111 4.35 10.16 26.37
N THR A 112 4.20 9.77 25.10
CA THR A 112 3.24 8.74 24.66
C THR A 112 3.39 7.45 25.45
N SER A 113 4.62 6.94 25.64
CA SER A 113 4.89 5.67 26.35
C SER A 113 4.60 5.71 27.86
N VAL A 114 4.59 6.89 28.48
CA VAL A 114 4.43 7.07 29.94
C VAL A 114 3.10 7.72 30.32
N SER A 115 2.30 8.13 29.34
CA SER A 115 1.02 8.81 29.55
C SER A 115 -0.08 7.90 30.09
N GLY A 116 0.05 6.58 29.94
CA GLY A 116 -1.00 5.61 30.27
C GLY A 116 -2.16 5.60 29.27
N THR A 117 -2.15 6.47 28.25
CA THR A 117 -3.14 6.48 27.17
C THR A 117 -2.56 5.87 25.89
N GLN A 118 -3.43 5.32 25.04
CA GLN A 118 -3.00 4.72 23.79
C GLN A 118 -2.59 5.78 22.77
N ALA A 119 -1.48 5.53 22.07
CA ALA A 119 -1.03 6.37 20.95
C ALA A 119 -2.15 6.51 19.91
N GLN A 120 -2.37 7.75 19.46
CA GLN A 120 -3.40 8.06 18.48
C GLN A 120 -2.91 7.71 17.07
N SER A 121 -3.84 7.28 16.20
CA SER A 121 -3.49 6.81 14.86
C SER A 121 -4.58 7.03 13.84
N VAL A 122 -4.20 6.98 12.58
CA VAL A 122 -5.10 6.89 11.43
C VAL A 122 -4.78 5.66 10.58
N SER A 123 -5.80 5.00 10.04
CA SER A 123 -5.67 3.79 9.22
C SER A 123 -6.03 4.05 7.77
N VAL A 124 -5.29 3.43 6.84
CA VAL A 124 -5.54 3.49 5.39
C VAL A 124 -5.59 2.06 4.84
N ASN A 125 -6.68 1.73 4.15
CA ASN A 125 -6.76 0.51 3.36
C ASN A 125 -6.16 0.73 1.97
N ILE A 126 -5.12 -0.02 1.64
CA ILE A 126 -4.44 0.05 0.34
C ILE A 126 -4.68 -1.25 -0.43
N VAL A 127 -4.97 -1.14 -1.73
CA VAL A 127 -5.11 -2.31 -2.61
C VAL A 127 -4.06 -2.21 -3.71
N THR A 128 -3.00 -2.99 -3.59
CA THR A 128 -1.90 -2.99 -4.58
C THR A 128 -2.39 -3.36 -5.97
N GLN A 129 -1.77 -2.78 -6.99
CA GLN A 129 -2.11 -3.14 -8.37
C GLN A 129 -1.77 -4.62 -8.60
N SER A 130 -2.55 -5.31 -9.43
CA SER A 130 -2.19 -6.67 -9.82
C SER A 130 -1.00 -6.62 -10.79
N LEU A 131 -0.07 -7.56 -10.67
CA LEU A 131 0.97 -7.79 -11.69
C LEU A 131 0.39 -8.38 -12.99
N GLY A 132 -0.92 -8.61 -13.04
CA GLY A 132 -1.58 -9.19 -14.19
C GLY A 132 -1.46 -10.71 -14.20
N LYS A 133 -2.54 -11.39 -13.85
CA LYS A 133 -2.65 -12.84 -14.01
C LYS A 133 -3.97 -13.18 -14.67
N VAL A 134 -3.93 -14.08 -15.65
CA VAL A 134 -5.13 -14.68 -16.21
C VAL A 134 -5.72 -15.66 -15.18
N MET A 135 -7.01 -15.54 -14.92
CA MET A 135 -7.75 -16.33 -13.96
C MET A 135 -8.86 -17.11 -14.67
N ASN A 136 -9.32 -18.20 -14.07
CA ASN A 136 -10.53 -18.92 -14.52
C ASN A 136 -10.56 -19.24 -16.03
N VAL A 137 -9.45 -19.77 -16.57
CA VAL A 137 -9.39 -20.25 -17.95
C VAL A 137 -10.36 -21.42 -18.09
N ARG A 138 -11.33 -21.30 -18.98
CA ARG A 138 -12.45 -22.23 -19.10
C ARG A 138 -12.94 -22.36 -20.53
N LYS A 139 -13.55 -23.50 -20.82
CA LYS A 139 -14.32 -23.71 -22.06
C LYS A 139 -15.62 -22.91 -21.98
N LEU A 140 -15.92 -22.14 -23.02
CA LEU A 140 -17.19 -21.42 -23.16
C LEU A 140 -18.17 -22.17 -24.07
N SER A 141 -17.70 -22.67 -25.21
CA SER A 141 -18.54 -23.40 -26.16
C SER A 141 -17.73 -24.42 -26.97
N ILE A 142 -18.39 -25.48 -27.44
CA ILE A 142 -17.83 -26.43 -28.39
C ILE A 142 -18.87 -26.74 -29.46
N GLY A 143 -18.42 -26.80 -30.71
CA GLY A 143 -19.21 -27.30 -31.82
C GLY A 143 -18.39 -28.26 -32.67
N PRO A 144 -18.95 -28.74 -33.79
CA PRO A 144 -18.30 -29.74 -34.64
C PRO A 144 -16.96 -29.30 -35.22
N LYS A 145 -16.77 -27.97 -35.37
CA LYS A 145 -15.59 -27.35 -36.00
C LYS A 145 -15.07 -26.15 -35.21
N TYR A 146 -15.52 -25.96 -33.97
CA TYR A 146 -14.96 -24.90 -33.15
C TYR A 146 -14.90 -25.26 -31.66
N LEU A 147 -13.92 -24.70 -30.96
CA LEU A 147 -13.82 -24.68 -29.52
C LEU A 147 -13.52 -23.25 -29.08
N THR A 148 -14.38 -22.67 -28.24
CA THR A 148 -14.13 -21.35 -27.67
C THR A 148 -13.75 -21.50 -26.20
N ILE A 149 -12.63 -20.90 -25.84
CA ILE A 149 -12.19 -20.74 -24.45
C ILE A 149 -12.32 -19.28 -24.04
N GLY A 150 -12.45 -19.04 -22.74
CA GLY A 150 -12.51 -17.71 -22.14
C GLY A 150 -11.78 -17.69 -20.81
N TRP A 151 -11.48 -16.48 -20.35
CA TRP A 151 -10.73 -16.28 -19.13
C TRP A 151 -11.06 -14.93 -18.49
N ASP A 152 -10.78 -14.82 -17.19
CA ASP A 152 -11.01 -13.60 -16.42
C ASP A 152 -9.68 -12.91 -16.10
N ILE A 153 -9.73 -11.61 -15.86
CA ILE A 153 -8.61 -10.82 -15.34
C ILE A 153 -9.10 -9.93 -14.20
N PRO A 154 -8.21 -9.52 -13.28
CA PRO A 154 -8.56 -8.53 -12.27
C PRO A 154 -9.12 -7.27 -12.93
N SER A 155 -10.19 -6.70 -12.36
CA SER A 155 -10.84 -5.50 -12.89
C SER A 155 -9.88 -4.32 -13.01
N SER A 156 -8.92 -4.21 -12.09
CA SER A 156 -7.85 -3.20 -12.10
C SER A 156 -6.92 -3.27 -13.32
N MET A 157 -6.91 -4.39 -14.05
CA MET A 157 -6.08 -4.59 -15.24
C MET A 157 -6.81 -4.28 -16.56
N LYS A 158 -8.15 -4.20 -16.56
CA LYS A 158 -8.94 -4.14 -17.81
C LYS A 158 -8.54 -3.01 -18.75
N SER A 159 -8.16 -1.83 -18.21
CA SER A 159 -7.75 -0.68 -19.01
C SER A 159 -6.29 -0.71 -19.47
N ARG A 160 -5.48 -1.66 -18.98
CA ARG A 160 -4.03 -1.73 -19.22
C ARG A 160 -3.60 -2.88 -20.12
N VAL A 161 -4.48 -3.85 -20.36
CA VAL A 161 -4.20 -5.00 -21.22
C VAL A 161 -4.29 -4.57 -22.68
N LEU A 162 -3.21 -4.82 -23.42
CA LEU A 162 -3.14 -4.54 -24.85
C LEU A 162 -3.75 -5.68 -25.67
N GLN A 163 -3.33 -6.90 -25.35
CA GLN A 163 -3.79 -8.12 -25.97
C GLN A 163 -3.53 -9.32 -25.05
N TYR A 164 -4.14 -10.44 -25.38
CA TYR A 164 -3.92 -11.74 -24.76
C TYR A 164 -3.09 -12.60 -25.71
N GLN A 165 -2.13 -13.33 -25.16
CA GLN A 165 -1.33 -14.30 -25.88
C GLN A 165 -1.80 -15.70 -25.50
N ILE A 166 -2.12 -16.51 -26.50
CA ILE A 166 -2.66 -17.87 -26.35
C ILE A 166 -1.67 -18.82 -27.00
N ARG A 167 -1.01 -19.64 -26.18
CA ARG A 167 -0.18 -20.77 -26.62
C ARG A 167 -1.00 -22.04 -26.46
N TYR A 168 -1.13 -22.85 -27.50
CA TYR A 168 -1.83 -24.13 -27.40
C TYR A 168 -1.15 -25.24 -28.19
N TYR A 169 -1.33 -26.48 -27.72
CA TYR A 169 -0.76 -27.69 -28.31
C TYR A 169 -1.53 -28.95 -27.88
N PRO A 170 -1.48 -30.05 -28.65
CA PRO A 170 -1.97 -31.36 -28.22
C PRO A 170 -1.23 -31.84 -26.96
N ARG A 171 -1.95 -32.41 -25.99
CA ARG A 171 -1.33 -32.92 -24.76
C ARG A 171 -0.28 -33.99 -25.11
N GLY A 172 0.95 -33.76 -24.64
CA GLY A 172 2.10 -34.63 -24.92
C GLY A 172 2.99 -34.16 -26.08
N ASP A 173 2.60 -33.12 -26.82
CA ASP A 173 3.38 -32.55 -27.93
C ASP A 173 3.56 -31.04 -27.76
N GLU A 174 4.30 -30.63 -26.72
CA GLU A 174 4.58 -29.20 -26.48
C GLU A 174 5.45 -28.57 -27.59
N ALA A 175 6.19 -29.38 -28.33
CA ALA A 175 7.03 -28.92 -29.44
C ALA A 175 6.18 -28.36 -30.60
N SER A 176 4.96 -28.87 -30.80
CA SER A 176 4.04 -28.39 -31.84
C SER A 176 3.25 -27.13 -31.43
N ALA A 177 3.68 -26.41 -30.39
CA ALA A 177 2.92 -25.30 -29.85
C ALA A 177 2.72 -24.15 -30.84
N ILE A 178 1.45 -23.75 -30.97
CA ILE A 178 1.03 -22.63 -31.81
C ILE A 178 0.73 -21.43 -30.93
N MET A 179 1.18 -20.26 -31.38
CA MET A 179 0.90 -18.98 -30.73
C MET A 179 -0.18 -18.20 -31.49
N LYS A 180 -1.16 -17.67 -30.76
CA LYS A 180 -2.20 -16.77 -31.26
C LYS A 180 -2.40 -15.60 -30.30
N TYR A 181 -3.10 -14.58 -30.79
CA TYR A 181 -3.41 -13.38 -30.02
C TYR A 181 -4.91 -13.10 -30.06
N SER A 182 -5.43 -12.49 -29.00
CA SER A 182 -6.81 -12.02 -28.93
C SER A 182 -6.85 -10.65 -28.27
N LEU A 183 -7.79 -9.79 -28.72
CA LEU A 183 -8.07 -8.50 -28.09
C LEU A 183 -9.20 -8.60 -27.06
N THR A 184 -9.93 -9.73 -27.08
CA THR A 184 -11.05 -10.02 -26.18
C THR A 184 -10.65 -11.09 -25.17
N GLN A 185 -11.45 -11.24 -24.12
CA GLN A 185 -11.25 -12.25 -23.07
C GLN A 185 -11.67 -13.68 -23.49
N ASN A 186 -11.59 -13.97 -24.79
CA ASN A 186 -11.92 -15.26 -25.37
C ASN A 186 -11.07 -15.54 -26.62
N PHE A 187 -11.00 -16.81 -26.97
CA PHE A 187 -10.34 -17.30 -28.18
C PHE A 187 -11.12 -18.48 -28.75
N THR A 188 -11.35 -18.47 -30.06
CA THR A 188 -12.02 -19.55 -30.78
C THR A 188 -11.04 -20.27 -31.68
N LEU A 189 -10.82 -21.56 -31.42
CA LEU A 189 -10.05 -22.47 -32.25
C LEU A 189 -10.98 -23.13 -33.27
N THR A 190 -10.70 -22.97 -34.56
CA THR A 190 -11.50 -23.55 -35.67
C THR A 190 -10.83 -24.75 -36.34
N GLU A 191 -9.52 -24.89 -36.18
CA GLU A 191 -8.72 -25.96 -36.79
C GLU A 191 -8.14 -26.84 -35.68
N PHE A 192 -8.84 -27.92 -35.34
CA PHE A 192 -8.38 -28.88 -34.33
C PHE A 192 -8.60 -30.32 -34.79
N MET A 193 -7.70 -31.18 -34.35
CA MET A 193 -7.83 -32.63 -34.49
C MET A 193 -8.92 -33.17 -33.56
N LEU A 194 -9.82 -34.00 -34.11
CA LEU A 194 -10.87 -34.66 -33.34
C LEU A 194 -10.27 -35.58 -32.28
N GLN A 195 -11.00 -35.78 -31.18
CA GLN A 195 -10.62 -36.65 -30.05
C GLN A 195 -9.23 -36.35 -29.45
N THR A 196 -8.72 -35.14 -29.69
CA THR A 196 -7.41 -34.71 -29.18
C THR A 196 -7.62 -33.79 -27.98
N GLU A 197 -6.92 -34.07 -26.88
CA GLU A 197 -6.87 -33.18 -25.73
C GLU A 197 -5.85 -32.06 -26.01
N TYR A 198 -6.24 -30.81 -25.80
CA TYR A 198 -5.38 -29.64 -26.00
C TYR A 198 -5.07 -28.96 -24.67
N ILE A 199 -3.81 -28.52 -24.52
CA ILE A 199 -3.37 -27.64 -23.46
C ILE A 199 -3.42 -26.20 -23.97
N PHE A 200 -4.00 -25.30 -23.18
CA PHE A 200 -4.03 -23.86 -23.46
C PHE A 200 -3.34 -23.10 -22.33
N LEU A 201 -2.36 -22.27 -22.70
CA LEU A 201 -1.68 -21.34 -21.80
C LEU A 201 -2.00 -19.93 -22.26
N VAL A 202 -2.55 -19.12 -21.35
CA VAL A 202 -2.98 -17.75 -21.63
C VAL A 202 -2.18 -16.78 -20.77
N SER A 203 -1.60 -15.77 -21.39
CA SER A 203 -0.86 -14.69 -20.72
C SER A 203 -1.33 -13.31 -21.19
N LEU A 204 -1.04 -12.29 -20.37
CA LEU A 204 -1.34 -10.90 -20.67
C LEU A 204 -0.14 -10.27 -21.37
N SER A 205 -0.41 -9.46 -22.40
CA SER A 205 0.54 -8.47 -22.88
C SER A 205 0.12 -7.10 -22.34
N ILE A 206 0.98 -6.49 -21.53
CA ILE A 206 0.75 -5.19 -20.87
C ILE A 206 1.78 -4.18 -21.36
N PHE A 207 1.49 -2.88 -21.18
CA PHE A 207 2.52 -1.85 -21.36
C PHE A 207 3.69 -2.11 -20.42
N TRP A 208 4.88 -2.34 -20.97
CA TRP A 208 6.12 -2.20 -20.22
C TRP A 208 6.30 -0.71 -19.93
N THR A 209 6.01 -0.26 -18.71
CA THR A 209 6.55 1.02 -18.27
C THR A 209 8.04 0.77 -17.99
N HIS A 210 8.90 1.22 -18.89
CA HIS A 210 10.31 1.40 -18.58
C HIS A 210 10.41 2.24 -17.31
N SER A 211 10.93 1.62 -16.25
CA SER A 211 11.40 2.27 -15.04
C SER A 211 12.65 3.09 -15.33
#